data_AF-A0A9P5N9B9-F1
#
_entry.id   AF-A0A9P5N9B9-F1
#
_cell.length_a   1.000
_cell.length_b   1.000
_cell.length_c   1.000
_cell.angle_alpha   90.00
_cell.angle_beta   90.00
_cell.angle_gamma   90.00
#
_symmetry.space_group_name_H-M   'P 1'
#
loop_
_entity.id
_entity.type
_entity.pdbx_description
1 polymer ?
#
loop_
_entity_poly.entity_id
_entity_poly.type
_entity_poly.pdbx_seq_one_letter_code
_entity_poly.pdbx_strand_id
1 'polypeptide(L)'
;MSFRSYGTVDSQNNSPCRYDPGHVCIFYSSIIYHKVAKFESAIQTTLQAEEKITPGRIGTVFFFPKESYQILHDKPPRWGYRTAFGRAEGLIPKRYLDMDDDGAEYESEEEM
;
A
#
# COMPACT_ATOMS: atom_id res chain seq x y z
N MET A 1 3.09 -17.07 17.36
CA MET A 1 1.76 -16.50 17.67
C MET A 1 0.88 -16.68 16.45
N SER A 2 -0.21 -17.44 16.54
CA SER A 2 -1.16 -17.63 15.44
C SER A 2 -2.35 -16.70 15.65
N PHE A 3 -2.43 -15.61 14.91
CA PHE A 3 -3.62 -14.76 14.87
C PHE A 3 -4.58 -15.37 13.86
N ARG A 4 -5.79 -15.78 14.25
CA ARG A 4 -6.83 -16.10 13.26
C ARG A 4 -7.42 -14.80 12.74
N SER A 5 -6.69 -14.11 11.87
CA SER A 5 -7.23 -13.02 11.06
C SER A 5 -8.07 -13.65 9.95
N TYR A 6 -9.39 -13.66 10.13
CA TYR A 6 -10.30 -13.88 9.02
C TYR A 6 -10.08 -12.74 8.04
N GLY A 7 -9.57 -13.04 6.85
CA GLY A 7 -9.20 -11.99 5.90
C GLY A 7 -10.40 -11.51 5.08
N THR A 8 -10.17 -11.24 3.79
CA THR A 8 -11.21 -10.74 2.90
C THR A 8 -12.09 -11.87 2.40
N VAL A 9 -13.41 -11.65 2.42
CA VAL A 9 -14.38 -12.56 1.79
C VAL A 9 -14.80 -11.95 0.46
N ASP A 10 -14.49 -12.64 -0.63
CA ASP A 10 -15.11 -12.39 -1.94
C ASP A 10 -16.61 -12.69 -1.84
N SER A 11 -17.47 -11.70 -2.09
CA SER A 11 -18.92 -11.89 -1.99
C SER A 11 -19.48 -12.81 -3.06
N GLN A 12 -18.77 -12.99 -4.18
CA GLN A 12 -19.24 -13.80 -5.30
C GLN A 12 -18.87 -15.28 -5.14
N ASN A 13 -17.65 -15.59 -4.66
CA ASN A 13 -17.16 -16.97 -4.58
C ASN A 13 -17.06 -17.54 -3.16
N ASN A 14 -17.45 -16.77 -2.13
CA ASN A 14 -17.39 -17.13 -0.71
C ASN A 14 -16.04 -17.77 -0.28
N SER A 15 -14.96 -17.37 -0.96
CA SER A 15 -13.62 -17.93 -0.76
C SER A 15 -12.86 -17.04 0.22
N PRO A 16 -12.54 -17.52 1.44
CA PRO A 16 -11.87 -16.70 2.43
C PRO A 16 -10.39 -16.57 2.08
N CYS A 17 -9.92 -15.36 1.81
CA CYS A 17 -8.50 -15.06 1.83
C CYS A 17 -8.06 -14.98 3.30
N ARG A 18 -7.06 -15.75 3.71
CA ARG A 18 -6.49 -15.71 5.07
C ARG A 18 -5.11 -15.07 5.01
N TYR A 19 -4.86 -14.12 5.89
CA TYR A 19 -3.56 -13.45 6.00
C TYR A 19 -3.21 -13.23 7.46
N ASP A 20 -1.95 -13.47 7.80
CA ASP A 20 -1.39 -13.27 9.14
C ASP A 20 -0.57 -11.97 9.19
N PRO A 21 -0.22 -11.47 10.39
CA PRO A 21 0.69 -10.34 10.50
C PRO A 21 2.00 -10.59 9.74
N GLY A 22 2.38 -9.65 8.87
CA GLY A 22 3.54 -9.75 8.00
C GLY A 22 3.25 -10.27 6.58
N HIS A 23 2.05 -10.79 6.32
CA HIS A 23 1.65 -11.15 4.95
C HIS A 23 1.33 -9.91 4.11
N VAL A 24 1.62 -10.00 2.81
CA VAL A 24 1.26 -9.01 1.80
C VAL A 24 0.22 -9.63 0.87
N CYS A 25 -0.89 -8.93 0.67
CA CYS A 25 -1.95 -9.34 -0.25
C CYS A 25 -1.99 -8.39 -1.45
N ILE A 26 -1.90 -8.92 -2.66
CA ILE A 26 -1.99 -8.16 -3.92
C ILE A 26 -3.17 -8.69 -4.70
N PHE A 27 -4.15 -7.83 -4.99
CA PHE A 27 -5.33 -8.19 -5.77
C PHE A 27 -5.97 -6.95 -6.40
N TYR A 28 -6.72 -7.15 -7.48
CA TYR A 28 -7.52 -6.10 -8.13
C TYR A 28 -8.76 -5.76 -7.32
N SER A 29 -8.58 -4.95 -6.27
CA SER A 29 -9.62 -4.57 -5.30
C SER A 29 -10.82 -3.82 -5.90
N SER A 30 -10.65 -3.22 -7.08
CA SER A 30 -11.73 -2.55 -7.83
C SER A 30 -12.63 -3.52 -8.60
N ILE A 31 -12.14 -4.72 -8.91
CA ILE A 31 -12.89 -5.75 -9.66
C ILE A 31 -13.50 -6.74 -8.68
N ILE A 32 -12.75 -7.13 -7.65
CA ILE A 32 -13.16 -8.13 -6.68
C ILE A 32 -13.93 -7.46 -5.55
N TYR A 33 -15.24 -7.71 -5.47
CA TYR A 33 -16.03 -7.25 -4.33
C TYR A 33 -15.60 -7.99 -3.07
N HIS A 34 -15.06 -7.27 -2.10
CA HIS A 34 -14.51 -7.86 -0.90
C HIS A 34 -15.00 -7.13 0.35
N LYS A 35 -15.16 -7.89 1.42
CA LYS A 35 -15.41 -7.35 2.77
C LYS A 35 -14.39 -7.90 3.74
N VAL A 36 -14.04 -7.10 4.74
CA VAL A 36 -13.17 -7.57 5.80
C VAL A 36 -14.01 -8.40 6.78
N ALA A 37 -13.60 -9.64 7.06
CA ALA A 37 -14.34 -10.48 7.99
C ALA A 37 -14.32 -9.92 9.43
N LYS A 38 -15.30 -10.36 10.23
CA LYS A 38 -15.42 -9.99 11.64
C LYS A 38 -14.14 -10.39 12.37
N PHE A 39 -13.58 -9.46 13.14
CA PHE A 39 -12.41 -9.73 13.96
C PHE A 39 -12.84 -10.47 15.24
N GLU A 40 -12.10 -11.52 15.57
CA GLU A 40 -12.19 -12.23 16.84
C GLU A 40 -10.80 -12.16 17.49
N SER A 41 -10.73 -11.63 18.70
CA SER A 41 -9.44 -11.49 19.39
C SER A 41 -8.90 -12.86 19.77
N ALA A 42 -7.61 -13.08 19.53
CA ALA A 42 -6.91 -14.22 20.10
C ALA A 42 -6.88 -14.11 21.63
N ILE A 43 -6.79 -15.26 22.30
CA ILE A 43 -6.55 -15.30 23.75
C ILE A 43 -5.21 -14.62 24.02
N GLN A 44 -5.21 -13.59 24.87
CA GLN A 44 -3.98 -12.92 25.29
C GLN A 44 -3.13 -13.87 26.14
N THR A 45 -1.82 -13.85 25.91
CA THR A 45 -0.85 -14.47 26.83
C THR A 45 -0.78 -13.69 28.14
N THR A 46 -0.29 -14.31 29.20
CA THR A 46 -0.07 -13.64 30.50
C THR A 46 0.82 -12.41 30.36
N LEU A 47 1.90 -12.52 29.59
CA LEU A 47 2.82 -11.40 29.30
C LEU A 47 2.09 -10.24 28.60
N GLN A 48 1.28 -10.51 27.59
CA GLN A 48 0.51 -9.47 26.88
C GLN A 48 -0.50 -8.77 27.80
N ALA A 49 -1.10 -9.51 28.74
CA ALA A 49 -2.01 -8.93 29.72
C ALA A 49 -1.26 -8.03 30.72
N GLU A 50 -0.09 -8.46 31.21
CA GLU A 50 0.79 -7.67 32.09
C GLU A 50 1.29 -6.39 31.40
N GLU A 51 1.67 -6.49 30.14
CA GLU A 51 2.11 -5.35 29.30
C GLU A 51 0.95 -4.48 28.78
N LYS A 52 -0.30 -4.82 29.13
CA LYS A 52 -1.51 -4.11 28.70
C LYS A 52 -1.63 -3.99 27.17
N ILE A 53 -1.18 -5.01 26.44
CA ILE A 53 -1.23 -5.06 24.98
C ILE A 53 -2.63 -5.48 24.53
N THR A 54 -3.37 -4.57 23.91
CA THR A 54 -4.68 -4.86 23.30
C THR A 54 -4.53 -5.65 21.99
N PRO A 55 -5.17 -6.82 21.83
CA PRO A 55 -5.17 -7.55 20.58
C PRO A 55 -5.98 -6.78 19.52
N GLY A 56 -5.45 -6.69 18.32
CA GLY A 56 -6.12 -6.01 17.21
C GLY A 56 -5.70 -6.57 15.86
N ARG A 57 -6.42 -6.16 14.83
CA ARG A 57 -6.06 -6.37 13.43
C ARG A 57 -5.69 -5.03 12.82
N ILE A 58 -4.42 -4.88 12.46
CA ILE A 58 -3.87 -3.70 11.81
C ILE A 58 -3.44 -4.11 10.41
N GLY A 59 -3.78 -3.30 9.41
CA GLY A 59 -3.36 -3.48 8.03
C GLY A 59 -3.22 -2.14 7.35
N THR A 60 -2.34 -2.08 6.35
CA THR A 60 -2.14 -0.90 5.52
C THR A 60 -2.57 -1.22 4.10
N VAL A 61 -3.40 -0.35 3.52
CA VAL A 61 -3.87 -0.50 2.14
C VAL A 61 -3.15 0.53 1.29
N PHE A 62 -2.41 0.06 0.29
CA PHE A 62 -1.82 0.89 -0.75
C PHE A 62 -2.65 0.73 -2.02
N PHE A 63 -3.10 1.84 -2.60
CA PHE A 63 -3.84 1.84 -3.85
C PHE A 63 -3.49 3.09 -4.65
N PHE A 64 -3.64 3.01 -5.97
CA PHE A 64 -3.38 4.12 -6.87
C PHE A 64 -4.63 4.39 -7.73
N PRO A 65 -5.39 5.47 -7.44
CA PRO A 65 -6.58 5.82 -8.20
C PRO A 65 -6.30 6.06 -9.68
N LYS A 66 -7.28 5.77 -10.54
CA LYS A 66 -7.16 5.99 -11.99
C LYS A 66 -6.96 7.47 -12.30
N GLU A 67 -7.64 8.35 -11.58
CA GLU A 67 -7.54 9.80 -11.71
C GLU A 67 -6.13 10.28 -11.36
N SER A 68 -5.53 9.69 -10.31
CA SER A 68 -4.14 9.96 -9.95
C SER A 68 -3.18 9.52 -11.06
N TYR A 69 -3.41 8.36 -11.67
CA TYR A 69 -2.62 7.91 -12.83
C TYR A 69 -2.73 8.90 -14.00
N GLN A 70 -3.93 9.29 -14.39
CA GLN A 70 -4.14 10.22 -15.50
C GLN A 70 -3.40 11.55 -15.30
N ILE A 71 -3.32 12.05 -14.06
CA ILE A 71 -2.60 13.29 -13.75
C ILE A 71 -1.08 13.09 -13.70
N LEU A 72 -0.62 11.91 -13.25
CA LEU A 72 0.77 11.70 -12.85
C LEU A 72 1.60 10.86 -13.83
N HIS A 73 0.99 10.15 -14.78
CA HIS A 73 1.70 9.18 -15.63
C HIS A 73 2.77 9.80 -16.54
N ASP A 74 2.54 11.01 -17.06
CA ASP A 74 3.49 11.70 -17.96
C ASP A 74 4.45 12.65 -17.21
N LYS A 75 4.56 12.53 -15.89
CA LYS A 75 5.45 13.41 -15.13
C LYS A 75 6.90 12.99 -15.35
N PRO A 76 7.82 13.96 -15.55
CA PRO A 76 9.21 13.65 -15.82
C PRO A 76 9.85 12.90 -14.64
N PRO A 77 10.95 12.16 -14.86
CA PRO A 77 11.68 11.47 -13.80
C PRO A 77 11.94 12.37 -12.59
N ARG A 78 11.82 11.80 -11.39
CA ARG A 78 12.00 12.51 -10.10
C ARG A 78 11.05 13.71 -9.89
N TRP A 79 10.00 13.91 -10.70
CA TRP A 79 9.03 15.00 -10.51
C TRP A 79 8.47 15.05 -9.08
N GLY A 80 8.06 13.90 -8.54
CA GLY A 80 7.53 13.81 -7.17
C GLY A 80 8.51 14.29 -6.10
N TYR A 81 9.80 13.99 -6.23
CA TYR A 81 10.83 14.50 -5.31
C TYR A 81 11.02 16.02 -5.45
N ARG A 82 11.02 16.53 -6.69
CA ARG A 82 11.22 17.96 -6.98
C ARG A 82 10.06 18.84 -6.53
N THR A 83 8.83 18.34 -6.66
CA THR A 83 7.61 19.11 -6.36
C THR A 83 6.97 18.72 -5.02
N ALA A 84 7.60 17.84 -4.25
CA ALA A 84 7.01 17.22 -3.06
C ALA A 84 5.62 16.61 -3.38
N PHE A 85 5.55 15.83 -4.46
CA PHE A 85 4.35 15.19 -4.99
C PHE A 85 3.21 16.19 -5.25
N GLY A 86 3.57 17.34 -5.84
CA GLY A 86 2.63 18.41 -6.18
C GLY A 86 2.36 19.43 -5.07
N ARG A 87 2.96 19.32 -3.88
CA ARG A 87 2.77 20.29 -2.78
C ARG A 87 3.50 21.61 -3.00
N ALA A 88 4.54 21.62 -3.83
CA ALA A 88 5.41 22.76 -4.05
C ALA A 88 5.57 23.08 -5.55
N GLU A 89 4.47 23.02 -6.32
CA GLU A 89 4.48 23.53 -7.70
C GLU A 89 4.90 25.01 -7.69
N GLY A 90 6.05 25.30 -8.31
CA GLY A 90 6.64 26.66 -8.37
C GLY A 90 7.69 26.97 -7.29
N LEU A 91 7.90 26.09 -6.30
CA LEU A 91 8.91 26.24 -5.25
C LEU A 91 9.80 24.99 -5.22
N ILE A 92 10.51 24.72 -6.31
CA ILE A 92 11.54 23.67 -6.31
C ILE A 92 12.66 24.16 -5.39
N PRO A 93 12.93 23.51 -4.24
CA PRO A 93 14.05 23.90 -3.40
C PRO A 93 15.34 23.79 -4.22
N LYS A 94 16.21 24.81 -4.20
CA LYS A 94 17.45 24.86 -5.01
C LYS A 94 18.26 23.55 -5.00
N ARG A 95 18.25 22.85 -3.86
CA ARG A 95 18.92 21.55 -3.67
C ARG A 95 18.50 20.45 -4.68
N TYR A 96 17.33 20.58 -5.30
CA TYR A 96 16.82 19.65 -6.31
C TYR A 96 16.97 20.16 -7.75
N LEU A 97 17.41 21.42 -7.94
CA LEU A 97 17.73 21.96 -9.27
C LEU A 97 19.14 21.55 -9.72
N ASP A 98 20.03 21.29 -8.76
CA ASP A 98 21.42 20.89 -9.01
C ASP A 98 21.62 19.35 -9.04
N MET A 99 20.54 18.57 -8.86
CA MET A 99 20.56 17.14 -9.17
C MET A 99 20.39 17.02 -10.68
N ASP A 100 21.52 17.15 -11.39
CA ASP A 100 21.61 16.91 -12.82
C ASP A 100 20.88 15.61 -13.16
N ASP A 101 20.23 15.61 -14.31
CA ASP A 101 19.63 14.46 -14.94
C ASP A 101 20.75 13.46 -15.25
N ASP A 102 21.11 12.62 -14.28
CA ASP A 102 22.16 11.60 -14.39
C ASP A 102 21.74 10.43 -15.30
N GLY A 103 20.98 10.74 -16.36
CA GLY A 103 20.80 9.89 -17.53
C GLY A 103 20.45 8.46 -17.15
N ALA A 104 19.51 8.28 -16.22
CA ALA A 104 18.93 6.97 -15.98
C ALA A 104 18.13 6.60 -17.23
N GLU A 105 18.84 6.09 -18.24
CA GLU A 105 18.31 5.33 -19.35
C GLU A 105 17.53 4.19 -18.73
N TYR A 106 16.22 4.39 -18.57
CA TYR A 106 15.32 3.28 -18.36
C TYR A 106 15.23 2.61 -19.73
N GLU A 107 15.92 1.48 -19.89
CA GLU A 107 15.67 0.56 -20.98
C GLU A 107 14.16 0.31 -20.98
N SER A 108 13.48 0.83 -22.00
CA SER A 108 12.12 0.45 -22.28
C SER A 108 12.18 -1.03 -22.62
N GLU A 109 11.74 -1.89 -21.69
CA GLU A 109 11.37 -3.27 -22.03
C GLU A 109 10.13 -3.19 -22.93
N GLU A 110 10.37 -2.88 -24.22
CA GLU A 110 9.48 -3.24 -25.31
C GLU A 110 9.51 -4.76 -25.46
N GLU A 111 8.31 -5.33 -25.55
CA GLU A 111 7.99 -6.72 -25.93
C GLU A 111 8.24 -7.83 -24.89
N MET A 112 7.18 -8.16 -24.15
CA MET A 112 6.76 -9.55 -23.99
C MET A 112 5.23 -9.69 -23.94
#